data_AF-A0A1F4M4F4-F1
#
_entry.id   AF-A0A1F4M4F4-F1
#
_cell.length_a   1.000
_cell.length_b   1.000
_cell.length_c   1.000
_cell.angle_alpha   90.00
_cell.angle_beta   90.00
_cell.angle_gamma   90.00
#
_symmetry.space_group_name_H-M   'P 1'
#
loop_
_entity.id
_entity.type
_entity.pdbx_description
1 polymer ?
#
loop_
_entity_poly.entity_id
_entity_poly.type
_entity_poly.pdbx_seq_one_letter_code
_entity_poly.pdbx_strand_id
1 'polypeptide(L)'
;MNNYKRFSFLIMLSLFILINSGCSVVMAAKQPSAKNIDLFRVGTPRSMLLAEFGLPTISEVQDGKKHEIYKFIQGYSAGARTGRAVIHGVADVLTLGLWEVIATPAEGAFSGDEIAYDVRYDEKDYIDQIVVLKGR
;
A
#
# COMPACT_ATOMS: atom_id res chain seq x y z
N MET A 1 0.52 -44.12 20.52
CA MET A 1 -0.09 -43.73 19.21
C MET A 1 0.42 -44.70 18.15
N ASN A 2 -0.47 -45.43 17.45
CA ASN A 2 -0.08 -46.45 16.47
C ASN A 2 0.65 -45.82 15.26
N ASN A 3 1.58 -46.53 14.61
CA ASN A 3 2.47 -45.98 13.57
C ASN A 3 1.68 -45.33 12.39
N TYR A 4 0.53 -45.88 12.04
CA TYR A 4 -0.38 -45.29 11.05
C TYR A 4 -0.93 -43.91 11.44
N LYS A 5 -1.25 -43.69 12.72
CA LYS A 5 -1.75 -42.39 13.22
C LYS A 5 -0.65 -41.33 13.21
N ARG A 6 0.60 -41.72 13.50
CA ARG A 6 1.77 -40.83 13.41
C ARG A 6 2.06 -40.42 11.96
N PHE A 7 2.04 -41.39 11.04
CA PHE A 7 2.26 -41.13 9.61
C PHE A 7 1.17 -40.22 9.02
N SER A 8 -0.10 -40.50 9.33
CA SER A 8 -1.23 -39.66 8.90
C SER A 8 -1.14 -38.23 9.44
N PHE A 9 -0.75 -38.05 10.71
CA PHE A 9 -0.55 -36.73 11.30
C PHE A 9 0.57 -35.94 10.61
N LEU A 10 1.71 -36.58 10.30
CA LEU A 10 2.82 -35.92 9.61
C LEU A 10 2.44 -35.49 8.19
N ILE A 11 1.64 -36.28 7.47
CA ILE A 11 1.12 -35.91 6.15
C ILE A 11 0.19 -34.69 6.26
N MET A 12 -0.75 -34.70 7.21
CA MET A 12 -1.64 -33.56 7.43
C MET A 12 -0.87 -32.29 7.80
N LEU A 13 0.14 -32.40 8.66
CA LEU A 13 0.99 -31.29 9.06
C LEU A 13 1.82 -30.74 7.88
N SER A 14 2.40 -31.61 7.06
CA SER A 14 3.14 -31.22 5.86
C SER A 14 2.25 -30.54 4.83
N LEU A 15 1.04 -31.05 4.60
CA LEU A 15 0.06 -30.43 3.70
C LEU A 15 -0.37 -29.05 4.23
N PHE A 16 -0.58 -28.93 5.54
CA PHE A 16 -0.93 -27.66 6.17
C PHE A 16 0.16 -26.60 5.99
N ILE A 17 1.44 -26.97 6.15
CA ILE A 17 2.57 -26.06 5.93
C ILE A 17 2.65 -25.60 4.48
N LEU A 18 2.50 -26.51 3.51
CA LEU A 18 2.58 -26.19 2.08
C LEU A 18 1.46 -25.25 1.61
N ILE A 19 0.27 -25.33 2.21
CA ILE A 19 -0.87 -24.49 1.82
C ILE A 19 -0.76 -23.08 2.38
N ASN A 20 -0.05 -22.89 3.50
CA ASN A 20 0.02 -21.60 4.19
C ASN A 20 1.32 -20.82 3.96
N SER A 21 2.31 -21.37 3.26
CA SER A 21 3.57 -20.68 2.98
C SER A 21 3.44 -19.59 1.91
N GLY A 22 4.11 -18.45 2.10
CA GLY A 22 4.30 -17.40 1.10
C GLY A 22 3.19 -16.35 1.01
N CYS A 23 2.19 -16.38 1.89
CA CYS A 23 1.11 -15.39 1.92
C CYS A 23 1.65 -13.97 2.17
N SER A 24 2.51 -13.80 3.18
CA SER A 24 3.12 -12.52 3.53
C SER A 24 3.99 -11.96 2.41
N VAL A 25 4.67 -12.81 1.63
CA VAL A 25 5.45 -12.41 0.44
C VAL A 25 4.55 -11.73 -0.59
N VAL A 26 3.44 -12.37 -0.93
CA VAL A 26 2.48 -11.85 -1.93
C VAL A 26 1.82 -10.58 -1.42
N MET A 27 1.44 -10.54 -0.14
CA MET A 27 0.85 -9.36 0.48
C MET A 27 1.81 -8.18 0.42
N ALA A 28 3.06 -8.34 0.91
CA ALA A 28 4.08 -7.30 0.88
C ALA A 28 4.36 -6.78 -0.53
N ALA A 29 4.43 -7.66 -1.53
CA ALA A 29 4.65 -7.30 -2.92
C ALA A 29 3.47 -6.52 -3.53
N LYS A 30 2.23 -6.87 -3.15
CA LYS A 30 1.00 -6.25 -3.65
C LYS A 30 0.53 -5.03 -2.87
N GLN A 31 1.25 -4.63 -1.82
CA GLN A 31 0.96 -3.39 -1.10
C GLN A 31 0.83 -2.19 -2.05
N PRO A 32 -0.02 -1.20 -1.74
CA PRO A 32 -0.15 0.02 -2.52
C PRO A 32 1.22 0.66 -2.75
N SER A 33 1.43 1.21 -3.94
CA SER A 33 2.66 1.93 -4.28
C SER A 33 2.63 3.35 -3.75
N ALA A 34 3.76 3.85 -3.27
CA ALA A 34 3.95 5.26 -2.96
C ALA A 34 3.69 6.12 -4.21
N LYS A 35 2.91 7.18 -4.05
CA LYS A 35 2.66 8.20 -5.09
C LYS A 35 3.66 9.34 -4.96
N ASN A 36 3.90 10.06 -6.05
CA ASN A 36 4.75 11.24 -6.08
C ASN A 36 4.05 12.46 -5.47
N ILE A 37 4.10 12.59 -4.15
CA ILE A 37 3.48 13.72 -3.43
C ILE A 37 4.18 15.06 -3.65
N ASP A 38 5.40 15.06 -4.20
CA ASP A 38 6.13 16.30 -4.52
C ASP A 38 5.42 17.10 -5.64
N LEU A 39 4.42 16.52 -6.30
CA LEU A 39 3.57 17.22 -7.26
C LEU A 39 2.62 18.21 -6.61
N PHE A 40 2.29 18.06 -5.32
CA PHE A 40 1.52 19.04 -4.55
C PHE A 40 2.40 20.25 -4.19
N ARG A 41 2.82 21.01 -5.21
CA ARG A 41 3.60 22.26 -5.09
C ARG A 41 2.99 23.34 -5.98
N VAL A 42 3.14 24.60 -5.57
CA VAL A 42 2.71 25.75 -6.36
C VAL A 42 3.38 25.71 -7.74
N GLY A 43 2.60 25.99 -8.79
CA GLY A 43 3.04 25.97 -10.17
C GLY A 43 3.02 24.59 -10.85
N THR A 44 2.59 23.52 -10.17
CA THR A 44 2.30 22.25 -10.85
C THR A 44 1.02 22.39 -11.69
N PRO A 45 0.99 21.94 -12.95
CA PRO A 45 -0.25 21.92 -13.73
C PRO A 45 -1.20 20.82 -13.24
N ARG A 46 -2.51 21.12 -13.21
CA ARG A 46 -3.57 20.17 -12.81
C ARG A 46 -3.49 18.83 -13.52
N SER A 47 -3.12 18.81 -14.81
CA SER A 47 -2.98 17.59 -15.59
C SER A 47 -1.97 16.60 -15.00
N MET A 48 -0.94 17.08 -14.32
CA MET A 48 0.07 16.23 -13.67
C MET A 48 -0.48 15.58 -12.40
N LEU A 49 -1.31 16.30 -11.63
CA LEU A 49 -2.05 15.72 -10.50
C LEU A 49 -3.01 14.64 -10.99
N LEU A 50 -3.77 14.91 -12.06
CA LEU A 50 -4.69 13.92 -12.62
C LEU A 50 -3.96 12.67 -13.15
N ALA A 51 -2.77 12.84 -13.73
CA ALA A 51 -1.97 11.72 -14.22
C ALA A 51 -1.46 10.82 -13.09
N GLU A 52 -1.06 11.40 -11.95
CA GLU A 52 -0.49 10.65 -10.83
C GLU A 52 -1.57 10.08 -9.89
N PHE A 53 -2.58 10.90 -9.57
CA PHE A 53 -3.57 10.64 -8.52
C PHE A 53 -4.97 10.28 -9.06
N GLY A 54 -5.22 10.46 -10.36
CA GLY A 54 -6.55 10.30 -10.94
C GLY A 54 -7.45 11.51 -10.68
N LEU A 55 -8.76 11.33 -10.83
CA LEU A 55 -9.74 12.39 -10.57
C LEU A 55 -9.79 12.73 -9.06
N PRO A 56 -10.00 14.01 -8.71
CA PRO A 56 -10.16 14.40 -7.32
C PRO A 56 -11.44 13.80 -6.73
N THR A 57 -11.45 13.61 -5.41
CA THR A 57 -12.61 13.11 -4.67
C THR A 57 -13.73 14.14 -4.65
N ILE A 58 -13.40 15.43 -4.52
CA ILE A 58 -14.35 16.53 -4.67
C ILE A 58 -13.71 17.61 -5.53
N SER A 59 -14.52 18.27 -6.36
CA SER A 59 -14.13 19.39 -7.20
C SER A 59 -15.22 20.46 -7.12
N GLU A 60 -14.87 21.63 -6.62
CA GLU A 60 -15.79 22.73 -6.35
C GLU A 60 -15.19 24.07 -6.80
N VAL A 61 -16.05 25.06 -7.00
CA VAL A 61 -15.62 26.44 -7.22
C VAL A 61 -16.00 27.25 -5.99
N GLN A 62 -14.99 27.79 -5.30
CA GLN A 62 -15.15 28.65 -4.12
C GLN A 62 -14.42 29.96 -4.39
N ASP A 63 -15.07 31.09 -4.10
CA ASP A 63 -14.54 32.44 -4.35
C ASP A 63 -14.04 32.66 -5.80
N GLY A 64 -14.73 32.06 -6.78
CA GLY A 64 -14.37 32.13 -8.20
C GLY A 64 -13.13 31.32 -8.60
N LYS A 65 -12.53 30.57 -7.67
CA LYS A 65 -11.38 29.69 -7.91
C LYS A 65 -11.77 28.23 -7.78
N LYS A 66 -11.08 27.37 -8.54
CA LYS A 66 -11.29 25.92 -8.51
C LYS A 66 -10.54 25.32 -7.32
N HIS A 67 -11.26 24.58 -6.48
CA HIS A 67 -10.75 23.81 -5.36
C HIS A 67 -10.99 22.32 -5.60
N GLU A 68 -9.97 21.50 -5.38
CA GLU A 68 -10.06 20.05 -5.54
C GLU A 68 -9.42 19.33 -4.36
N ILE A 69 -10.15 18.37 -3.82
CA ILE A 69 -9.67 17.51 -2.74
C ILE A 69 -9.18 16.20 -3.33
N TYR A 70 -7.89 15.92 -3.17
CA TYR A 70 -7.28 14.65 -3.55
C TYR A 70 -7.11 13.79 -2.30
N LYS A 71 -7.84 12.68 -2.24
CA LYS A 71 -7.75 11.69 -1.16
C LYS A 71 -7.28 10.34 -1.72
N PHE A 72 -6.18 9.82 -1.20
CA PHE A 72 -5.60 8.57 -1.68
C PHE A 72 -4.76 7.87 -0.60
N ILE A 73 -4.40 6.62 -0.86
CA ILE A 73 -3.51 5.84 0.00
C ILE A 73 -2.07 6.10 -0.43
N GLN A 74 -1.27 6.67 0.46
CA GLN A 74 0.17 6.76 0.29
C GLN A 74 0.81 5.44 0.70
N GLY A 75 1.08 4.64 -0.32
CA GLY A 75 1.67 3.31 -0.18
C GLY A 75 3.19 3.32 0.06
N TYR A 76 3.80 2.18 -0.21
CA TYR A 76 5.22 1.93 0.00
C TYR A 76 6.02 2.08 -1.30
N SER A 77 7.27 2.50 -1.18
CA SER A 77 8.20 2.53 -2.31
C SER A 77 8.40 1.12 -2.89
N ALA A 78 8.78 1.03 -4.15
CA ALA A 78 9.09 -0.26 -4.78
C ALA A 78 10.15 -1.03 -3.98
N GLY A 79 11.23 -0.35 -3.56
CA GLY A 79 12.28 -0.95 -2.73
C GLY A 79 11.78 -1.46 -1.39
N ALA A 80 10.89 -0.73 -0.70
CA ALA A 80 10.30 -1.20 0.55
C ALA A 80 9.43 -2.45 0.36
N ARG A 81 8.58 -2.48 -0.68
CA ARG A 81 7.73 -3.65 -0.99
C ARG A 81 8.57 -4.87 -1.35
N THR A 82 9.53 -4.71 -2.26
CA THR A 82 10.42 -5.79 -2.68
C THR A 82 11.30 -6.28 -1.53
N GLY A 83 11.87 -5.37 -0.74
CA GLY A 83 12.70 -5.72 0.40
C GLY A 83 11.94 -6.54 1.44
N ARG A 84 10.72 -6.12 1.80
CA ARG A 84 9.86 -6.91 2.69
C ARG A 84 9.52 -8.26 2.11
N ALA A 85 9.09 -8.33 0.85
CA ALA A 85 8.77 -9.60 0.18
C ALA A 85 9.96 -10.58 0.20
N VAL A 86 11.20 -10.11 -0.02
CA VAL A 86 12.41 -10.93 0.09
C VAL A 86 12.64 -11.41 1.52
N ILE A 87 12.53 -10.53 2.52
CA ILE A 87 12.70 -10.89 3.93
C ILE A 87 11.66 -11.95 4.34
N HIS A 88 10.40 -11.75 3.98
CA HIS A 88 9.33 -12.72 4.22
C HIS A 88 9.65 -14.07 3.57
N GLY A 89 10.06 -14.08 2.29
CA GLY A 89 10.36 -15.33 1.58
C GLY A 89 11.54 -16.09 2.19
N VAL A 90 12.60 -15.39 2.61
CA VAL A 90 13.74 -15.99 3.29
C VAL A 90 13.32 -16.56 4.65
N ALA A 91 12.56 -15.80 5.44
CA ALA A 91 12.10 -16.25 6.74
C ALA A 91 11.14 -17.45 6.64
N ASP A 92 10.27 -17.48 5.65
CA ASP A 92 9.40 -18.61 5.35
C ASP A 92 10.20 -19.89 5.07
N VAL A 93 11.22 -19.82 4.22
CA VAL A 93 12.07 -20.99 3.92
C VAL A 93 12.82 -21.47 5.16
N LEU A 94 13.42 -20.54 5.91
CA LEU A 94 14.21 -20.88 7.10
C LEU A 94 13.36 -21.43 8.26
N THR A 95 12.08 -21.07 8.32
CA THR A 95 11.16 -21.51 9.37
C THR A 95 10.20 -22.60 8.92
N LEU A 96 10.37 -23.13 7.70
CA LEU A 96 9.45 -24.08 7.08
C LEU A 96 7.99 -23.59 7.12
N GLY A 97 7.77 -22.31 6.80
CA GLY A 97 6.46 -21.66 6.74
C GLY A 97 5.87 -21.24 8.09
N LEU A 98 6.54 -21.48 9.22
CA LEU A 98 6.03 -21.03 10.54
C LEU A 98 6.02 -19.51 10.69
N TRP A 99 6.84 -18.79 9.91
CA TRP A 99 6.89 -17.33 9.90
C TRP A 99 5.53 -16.70 9.55
N GLU A 100 4.72 -17.37 8.73
CA GLU A 100 3.42 -16.87 8.28
C GLU A 100 2.40 -16.67 9.42
N VAL A 101 2.57 -17.37 10.56
CA VAL A 101 1.73 -17.19 11.75
C VAL A 101 1.78 -15.75 12.28
N ILE A 102 2.91 -15.07 12.09
CA ILE A 102 3.12 -13.69 12.56
C ILE A 102 3.11 -12.73 11.36
N ALA A 103 3.74 -13.13 10.25
CA ALA A 103 3.97 -12.25 9.11
C ALA A 103 2.70 -11.91 8.33
N THR A 104 1.83 -12.90 8.06
CA THR A 104 0.57 -12.66 7.36
C THR A 104 -0.33 -11.64 8.09
N PRO A 105 -0.62 -11.79 9.41
CA PRO A 105 -1.43 -10.80 10.09
C PRO A 105 -0.73 -9.42 10.19
N ALA A 106 0.60 -9.39 10.32
CA ALA A 106 1.34 -8.14 10.31
C ALA A 106 1.22 -7.39 8.96
N GLU A 107 1.44 -8.08 7.84
CA GLU A 107 1.26 -7.49 6.50
C GLU A 107 -0.21 -7.14 6.22
N GLY A 108 -1.17 -7.84 6.84
CA GLY A 108 -2.59 -7.49 6.76
C GLY A 108 -2.95 -6.17 7.46
N ALA A 109 -2.17 -5.79 8.47
CA ALA A 109 -2.30 -4.49 9.11
C ALA A 109 -1.58 -3.37 8.33
N PHE A 110 -0.66 -3.70 7.43
CA PHE A 110 -0.03 -2.71 6.56
C PHE A 110 -0.90 -2.45 5.33
N SER A 111 -1.27 -1.19 5.12
CA SER A 111 -1.99 -0.76 3.92
C SER A 111 -1.52 0.59 3.38
N GLY A 112 -0.51 1.20 4.01
CA GLY A 112 -0.12 2.58 3.75
C GLY A 112 -0.97 3.56 4.57
N ASP A 113 -0.74 4.86 4.36
CA ASP A 113 -1.43 5.91 5.11
C ASP A 113 -2.39 6.65 4.19
N GLU A 114 -3.64 6.80 4.62
CA GLU A 114 -4.60 7.63 3.89
C GLU A 114 -4.25 9.11 4.09
N ILE A 115 -3.99 9.82 2.98
CA ILE A 115 -3.65 11.24 2.99
C ILE A 115 -4.62 12.05 2.14
N ALA A 116 -4.74 13.34 2.47
CA ALA A 116 -5.65 14.25 1.79
C ALA A 116 -5.07 15.66 1.65
N TYR A 117 -5.18 16.22 0.44
CA TYR A 117 -4.81 17.58 0.10
C TYR A 117 -6.00 18.33 -0.48
N ASP A 118 -6.21 19.57 -0.05
CA ASP A 118 -7.03 20.55 -0.76
C ASP A 118 -6.09 21.39 -1.63
N VAL A 119 -6.40 21.44 -2.92
CA VAL A 119 -5.61 22.11 -3.95
C VAL A 119 -6.46 23.17 -4.60
N ARG A 120 -5.97 24.42 -4.61
CA ARG A 120 -6.57 25.50 -5.37
C ARG A 120 -5.77 25.81 -6.62
N TYR A 121 -6.49 26.11 -7.69
CA TYR A 121 -5.90 26.45 -8.98
C TYR A 121 -6.12 27.92 -9.34
N ASP A 122 -5.18 28.45 -10.11
CA ASP A 122 -5.33 29.70 -10.85
C ASP A 122 -6.19 29.54 -12.11
N GLU A 123 -6.40 30.64 -12.83
CA GLU A 123 -7.19 30.67 -14.07
C GLU A 123 -6.59 29.83 -15.22
N LYS A 124 -5.32 29.44 -15.11
CA LYS A 124 -4.59 28.64 -16.10
C LYS A 124 -4.49 27.17 -15.71
N ASP A 125 -5.23 26.74 -14.68
CA ASP A 125 -5.19 25.39 -14.10
C ASP A 125 -3.81 24.98 -13.54
N TYR A 126 -3.06 25.94 -12.99
CA TYR A 126 -1.85 25.68 -12.20
C TYR A 126 -2.16 25.83 -10.71
N ILE A 127 -1.51 25.02 -9.87
CA ILE A 127 -1.68 25.09 -8.42
C ILE A 127 -1.19 26.45 -7.91
N ASP A 128 -2.06 27.17 -7.19
CA ASP A 128 -1.70 28.43 -6.51
C ASP A 128 -1.64 28.28 -4.97
N GLN A 129 -2.29 27.25 -4.42
CA GLN A 129 -2.26 26.92 -3.00
C GLN A 129 -2.50 25.43 -2.76
N ILE A 130 -1.84 24.90 -1.73
CA ILE A 130 -2.08 23.57 -1.18
C ILE A 130 -2.35 23.70 0.32
N VAL A 131 -3.35 22.96 0.82
CA VAL A 131 -3.60 22.75 2.25
C VAL A 131 -3.60 21.26 2.53
N VAL A 132 -2.83 20.82 3.52
CA VAL A 132 -2.84 19.42 3.97
C VAL A 132 -4.03 19.24 4.90
N LEU A 133 -5.01 18.43 4.47
CA LEU A 133 -6.18 18.10 5.28
C LEU A 133 -5.90 16.92 6.20
N LYS A 134 -5.10 15.96 5.71
CA LYS A 134 -4.64 14.79 6.46
C LYS A 134 -3.22 14.45 6.04
N GLY A 135 -2.28 14.71 6.95
CA GLY A 135 -0.87 14.37 6.79
C GLY A 135 -0.53 12.99 7.35
N ARG A 136 0.69 12.55 7.09
CA ARG A 136 1.30 11.39 7.73
C ARG A 136 1.80 11.74 9.13
#